data_AF-A0A6V7H093-F1
#
_entry.id   AF-A0A6V7H093-F1
#
_cell.length_a   1.000
_cell.length_b   1.000
_cell.length_c   1.000
_cell.angle_alpha   90.00
_cell.angle_beta   90.00
_cell.angle_gamma   90.00
#
_symmetry.space_group_name_H-M   'P 1'
#
loop_
_entity.id
_entity.type
_entity.pdbx_description
1 polymer ?
#
loop_
_entity_poly.entity_id
_entity_poly.type
_entity_poly.pdbx_seq_one_letter_code
_entity_poly.pdbx_strand_id
1 'polypeptide(L)'
;MLRKKHNVSYIKPTEPKFLRELKEQIGYKEGPTIDTKREILPQDSNNEEEREEEKPVVVVLNSEHLTAEQAEAYKKKKEEEEANTPADLSKRIIFKKNKRTETESDTANKPVKKKIKKAKQEKI
;
A
#
# COMPACT_ATOMS: atom_id res chain seq x y z
N MET A 1 24.78 -23.72 41.55
CA MET A 1 24.47 -22.60 40.64
C MET A 1 23.80 -23.13 39.38
N LEU A 2 22.49 -22.90 39.21
CA LEU A 2 21.75 -23.27 38.00
C LEU A 2 22.02 -22.22 36.91
N ARG A 3 22.58 -22.65 35.77
CA ARG A 3 22.97 -21.77 34.65
C ARG A 3 21.72 -21.25 33.92
N LYS A 4 21.51 -19.92 33.89
CA LYS A 4 20.50 -19.21 33.08
C LYS A 4 20.66 -19.58 31.59
N LYS A 5 19.75 -20.39 31.04
CA LYS A 5 19.68 -20.74 29.61
C LYS A 5 18.76 -19.76 28.85
N HIS A 6 19.23 -18.55 28.55
CA HIS A 6 18.36 -17.52 27.95
C HIS A 6 18.62 -17.26 26.47
N ASN A 7 19.69 -17.84 25.94
CA ASN A 7 20.09 -17.71 24.55
C ASN A 7 20.06 -19.10 23.91
N VAL A 8 18.87 -19.68 23.75
CA VAL A 8 18.69 -20.93 23.02
C VAL A 8 18.40 -20.58 21.57
N SER A 9 19.37 -20.80 20.69
CA SER A 9 19.14 -20.76 19.24
C SER A 9 18.56 -22.11 18.80
N TYR A 10 17.47 -22.07 18.06
CA TYR A 10 16.90 -23.25 17.42
C TYR A 10 17.49 -23.39 16.01
N ILE A 11 18.12 -24.54 15.75
CA ILE A 11 18.59 -24.91 14.42
C ILE A 11 17.70 -26.05 13.96
N LYS A 12 16.97 -25.86 12.86
CA LYS A 12 16.13 -26.92 12.29
C LYS A 12 17.08 -28.00 11.69
N PRO A 13 17.13 -29.23 12.23
CA PRO A 13 17.92 -30.29 11.63
C PRO A 13 17.37 -30.65 10.25
N THR A 14 18.26 -31.11 9.37
CA THR A 14 17.87 -31.56 8.02
C THR A 14 17.00 -32.82 8.10
N GLU A 15 16.04 -32.95 7.19
CA GLU A 15 15.18 -34.12 7.14
C GLU A 15 15.99 -35.39 6.80
N PRO A 16 15.67 -36.53 7.44
CA PRO A 16 16.31 -37.80 7.12
C PRO A 16 15.95 -38.27 5.71
N LYS A 17 16.88 -38.98 5.06
CA LYS A 17 16.77 -39.42 3.66
C LYS A 17 15.46 -40.16 3.35
N PHE A 18 15.01 -41.03 4.25
CA PHE A 18 13.75 -41.78 4.10
C PHE A 18 12.52 -40.88 3.98
N LEU A 19 12.39 -39.85 4.84
CA LEU A 19 11.23 -38.94 4.79
C LEU A 19 11.25 -38.07 3.54
N ARG A 20 12.44 -37.70 3.07
CA ARG A 20 12.61 -36.95 1.84
C ARG A 20 12.17 -37.76 0.61
N GLU A 21 12.64 -39.00 0.47
CA GLU A 21 12.24 -39.89 -0.63
C GLU A 21 10.73 -40.15 -0.61
N LEU A 22 10.15 -40.38 0.57
CA LEU A 22 8.71 -40.60 0.70
C LEU A 22 7.89 -39.36 0.31
N LYS A 23 8.31 -38.15 0.73
CA LYS A 23 7.67 -36.88 0.34
C LYS A 23 7.78 -36.62 -1.17
N GLU A 24 8.92 -36.95 -1.78
CA GLU A 24 9.14 -36.84 -3.23
C GLU A 24 8.24 -37.79 -4.00
N GLN A 25 8.12 -39.06 -3.56
CA GLN A 25 7.26 -40.07 -4.18
C GLN A 25 5.77 -39.70 -4.16
N ILE A 26 5.29 -39.12 -3.05
CA ILE A 26 3.88 -38.72 -2.91
C ILE A 26 3.60 -37.30 -3.44
N GLY A 27 4.62 -36.60 -3.93
CA GLY A 27 4.49 -35.22 -4.42
C GLY A 27 4.10 -34.21 -3.34
N TYR A 28 4.50 -34.43 -2.09
CA TYR A 28 4.16 -33.57 -0.97
C TYR A 28 4.80 -32.18 -1.14
N LYS A 29 3.96 -31.14 -1.18
CA LYS A 29 4.40 -29.74 -1.15
C LYS A 29 4.23 -29.22 0.26
N GLU A 30 5.33 -28.74 0.85
CA GLU A 30 5.28 -28.14 2.19
C GLU A 30 4.35 -26.91 2.16
N GLY A 31 3.47 -26.83 3.15
CA GLY A 31 2.44 -25.79 3.22
C GLY A 31 3.00 -24.40 3.50
N PRO A 32 2.11 -23.38 3.57
CA PRO A 32 2.51 -22.02 3.89
C PRO A 32 3.26 -21.98 5.21
N THR A 33 4.50 -21.51 5.14
CA THR A 33 5.40 -21.39 6.29
C THR A 33 5.20 -20.03 6.96
N ILE A 34 5.74 -19.82 8.16
CA ILE A 34 5.69 -18.52 8.85
C ILE A 34 6.22 -17.38 7.98
N ASP A 35 7.20 -17.66 7.12
CA ASP A 35 7.77 -16.69 6.19
C ASP A 35 6.79 -16.21 5.14
N THR A 36 5.81 -17.03 4.73
CA THR A 36 4.77 -16.62 3.77
C THR A 36 3.84 -15.56 4.36
N LYS A 37 3.81 -15.40 5.70
CA LYS A 37 3.08 -14.29 6.35
C LYS A 37 3.84 -12.97 6.30
N ARG A 38 5.14 -13.01 6.07
CA ARG A 38 6.02 -11.82 5.97
C ARG A 38 6.13 -11.31 4.55
N GLU A 39 5.60 -12.05 3.57
CA GLU A 39 5.57 -11.64 2.18
C GLU A 39 4.71 -10.39 2.02
N ILE A 40 5.23 -9.42 1.26
CA ILE A 40 4.49 -8.22 0.91
C ILE A 40 3.48 -8.63 -0.16
N LEU A 41 2.23 -8.75 0.24
CA LEU A 41 1.15 -9.01 -0.70
C LEU A 41 1.02 -7.83 -1.69
N PRO A 42 0.63 -8.10 -2.95
CA PRO A 42 0.27 -7.04 -3.86
C PRO A 42 -0.79 -6.16 -3.20
N GLN A 43 -0.68 -4.85 -3.40
CA GLN A 43 -1.68 -3.94 -2.87
C GLN A 43 -2.97 -4.17 -3.66
N ASP A 44 -3.96 -4.76 -3.00
CA ASP A 44 -5.29 -4.94 -3.58
C ASP A 44 -5.80 -3.56 -4.00
N SER A 45 -5.86 -3.35 -5.31
CA SER A 45 -6.42 -2.16 -5.93
C SER A 45 -7.95 -2.23 -5.91
N ASN A 46 -8.54 -2.71 -4.80
CA ASN A 46 -9.98 -2.88 -4.63
C ASN A 46 -10.66 -1.51 -4.41
N ASN A 47 -10.33 -0.56 -5.27
CA ASN A 47 -11.05 0.65 -5.53
C ASN A 47 -12.08 0.31 -6.62
N GLU A 48 -12.92 -0.70 -6.36
CA GLU A 48 -14.10 -0.93 -7.19
C GLU A 48 -14.95 0.32 -7.04
N GLU A 49 -15.22 0.98 -8.17
CA GLU A 49 -16.11 2.13 -8.19
C GLU A 49 -17.49 1.68 -7.68
N GLU A 50 -18.10 2.48 -6.79
CA GLU A 50 -19.41 2.17 -6.22
C GLU A 50 -20.42 1.98 -7.35
N ARG A 51 -20.95 0.76 -7.47
CA ARG A 51 -21.90 0.43 -8.54
C ARG A 51 -23.22 1.14 -8.32
N GLU A 52 -23.93 1.45 -9.40
CA GLU A 52 -25.26 2.09 -9.30
C GLU A 52 -26.25 1.26 -8.50
N GLU A 53 -26.13 -0.07 -8.55
CA GLU A 53 -26.95 -1.04 -7.80
C GLU A 53 -26.68 -1.01 -6.28
N GLU A 54 -25.51 -0.52 -5.86
CA GLU A 54 -25.12 -0.42 -4.45
C GLU A 54 -25.66 0.87 -3.80
N LYS A 55 -26.13 1.83 -4.60
CA LYS A 55 -26.67 3.10 -4.11
C LYS A 55 -28.01 2.90 -3.39
N PRO A 56 -28.28 3.66 -2.30
CA PRO A 56 -29.51 3.53 -1.54
C PRO A 56 -30.74 3.95 -2.36
N VAL A 57 -31.82 3.17 -2.25
CA VAL A 57 -33.12 3.48 -2.89
C VAL A 57 -33.87 4.55 -2.08
N VAL A 58 -34.31 5.61 -2.76
CA VAL A 58 -35.09 6.69 -2.14
C VAL A 58 -36.59 6.34 -2.20
N VAL A 59 -37.24 6.25 -1.03
CA VAL A 59 -38.67 5.97 -0.92
C VAL A 59 -39.40 7.18 -0.33
N VAL A 60 -40.42 7.67 -1.02
CA VAL A 60 -41.23 8.83 -0.61
C VAL A 60 -42.54 8.35 0.02
N LEU A 61 -42.70 8.54 1.33
CA LEU A 61 -43.92 8.19 2.07
C LEU A 61 -44.87 9.37 2.28
N ASN A 62 -44.33 10.57 2.49
CA ASN A 62 -45.07 11.80 2.77
C ASN A 62 -44.64 12.89 1.76
N SER A 63 -45.50 13.89 1.55
CA SER A 63 -45.24 15.01 0.63
C SER A 63 -44.08 15.91 1.04
N GLU A 64 -43.59 15.79 2.27
CA GLU A 64 -42.45 16.56 2.80
C GLU A 64 -41.09 15.89 2.51
N HIS A 65 -41.09 14.64 2.05
CA HIS A 65 -39.85 13.93 1.73
C HIS A 65 -39.30 14.32 0.37
N LEU A 66 -37.96 14.33 0.27
CA LEU A 66 -37.24 14.60 -0.96
C LEU A 66 -37.51 13.50 -1.99
N THR A 67 -37.81 13.90 -3.23
CA THR A 67 -37.85 12.97 -4.36
C THR A 67 -36.43 12.59 -4.80
N ALA A 68 -36.29 11.52 -5.57
CA ALA A 68 -34.99 11.03 -6.05
C ALA A 68 -34.19 12.13 -6.76
N GLU A 69 -34.83 12.89 -7.65
CA GLU A 69 -34.19 14.00 -8.38
C GLU A 69 -33.67 15.11 -7.46
N GLN A 70 -34.45 15.47 -6.42
CA GLN A 70 -34.06 16.49 -5.47
C GLN A 70 -32.90 16.03 -4.58
N ALA A 71 -32.90 14.75 -4.19
CA ALA A 71 -31.81 14.16 -3.42
C ALA A 71 -30.49 14.13 -4.21
N GLU A 72 -30.54 13.81 -5.50
CA GLU A 72 -29.37 13.87 -6.39
C GLU A 72 -28.86 15.30 -6.59
N ALA A 73 -29.76 16.25 -6.81
CA ALA A 73 -29.39 17.66 -6.94
C ALA A 73 -28.73 18.20 -5.66
N TYR A 74 -29.22 17.79 -4.48
CA TYR A 74 -28.62 18.17 -3.20
C TYR A 74 -27.21 17.56 -3.03
N LYS A 75 -27.03 16.29 -3.38
CA LYS A 75 -25.71 15.63 -3.35
C LYS A 75 -24.69 16.35 -4.24
N LYS A 76 -25.06 16.68 -5.48
CA LYS A 76 -24.19 17.40 -6.43
C LYS A 76 -23.78 18.78 -5.88
N LYS A 77 -24.72 19.55 -5.36
CA LYS A 77 -24.42 20.86 -4.75
C LYS A 77 -23.47 20.74 -3.57
N LYS A 78 -23.69 19.74 -2.70
CA LYS A 78 -22.82 19.51 -1.55
C LYS A 78 -21.40 19.13 -1.96
N GLU A 79 -21.24 18.29 -2.98
CA GLU A 79 -19.94 17.91 -3.54
C GLU A 79 -19.21 19.12 -4.15
N GLU A 80 -19.92 19.97 -4.90
CA GLU A 80 -19.39 21.23 -5.43
C GLU A 80 -18.97 22.19 -4.31
N GLU A 81 -19.77 22.34 -3.26
CA GLU A 81 -19.44 23.15 -2.09
C GLU A 81 -18.19 22.61 -1.38
N GLU A 82 -18.11 21.30 -1.15
CA GLU A 82 -16.94 20.64 -0.54
C GLU A 82 -15.67 20.82 -1.37
N ALA A 83 -15.76 20.69 -2.70
CA ALA A 83 -14.63 20.91 -3.61
C ALA A 83 -14.15 22.38 -3.63
N ASN A 84 -15.07 23.34 -3.43
CA ASN A 84 -14.76 24.76 -3.38
C ASN A 84 -14.39 25.26 -1.97
N THR A 85 -14.55 24.44 -0.92
CA THR A 85 -14.12 24.84 0.42
C THR A 85 -12.61 25.04 0.47
N PRO A 86 -12.13 26.11 1.14
CA PRO A 86 -10.70 26.34 1.29
C PRO A 86 -10.06 25.19 2.08
N ALA A 87 -8.81 24.87 1.73
CA ALA A 87 -8.07 23.82 2.40
C ALA A 87 -7.98 24.08 3.91
N ASP A 88 -8.27 23.05 4.69
CA ASP A 88 -8.19 23.09 6.15
C ASP A 88 -6.73 23.25 6.61
N LEU A 89 -6.39 24.47 7.03
CA LEU A 89 -5.04 24.86 7.48
C LEU A 89 -4.64 24.24 8.83
N SER A 90 -5.55 23.59 9.56
CA SER A 90 -5.22 22.86 10.78
C SER A 90 -4.47 21.55 10.51
N LYS A 91 -4.60 21.02 9.28
CA LYS A 91 -3.97 19.77 8.85
C LYS A 91 -2.58 20.05 8.31
N ARG A 92 -1.63 19.16 8.67
CA ARG A 92 -0.25 19.23 8.19
C ARG A 92 -0.18 18.97 6.69
N ILE A 93 0.44 19.87 5.94
CA ILE A 93 0.70 19.71 4.50
C ILE A 93 1.76 18.62 4.29
N ILE A 94 1.42 17.57 3.54
CA ILE A 94 2.32 16.46 3.19
C ILE A 94 2.60 16.49 1.69
N PHE A 95 3.86 16.74 1.31
CA PHE A 95 4.29 16.71 -0.09
C PHE A 95 4.56 15.27 -0.52
N LYS A 96 3.77 14.75 -1.47
CA LYS A 96 4.02 13.45 -2.10
C LYS A 96 4.85 13.66 -3.36
N LYS A 97 5.95 12.91 -3.51
CA LYS A 97 6.72 12.89 -4.76
C LYS A 97 5.83 12.34 -5.88
N ASN A 98 5.74 13.05 -7.00
CA ASN A 98 5.09 12.56 -8.22
C ASN A 98 5.82 11.30 -8.73
N LYS A 99 5.07 10.21 -8.94
CA LYS A 99 5.56 9.09 -9.76
C LYS A 99 5.60 9.61 -11.20
N ARG A 100 6.78 9.63 -11.81
CA ARG A 100 6.91 9.89 -13.24
C ARG A 100 6.31 8.69 -13.96
N THR A 101 5.23 8.88 -14.69
CA THR A 101 4.82 7.96 -15.76
C THR A 101 5.87 8.07 -16.87
N GLU A 102 6.36 6.96 -17.39
CA GLU A 102 7.49 6.90 -18.34
C GLU A 102 7.13 7.36 -19.77
N THR A 103 6.10 8.19 -19.91
CA THR A 103 5.71 8.80 -21.17
C THR A 103 5.76 10.30 -21.00
N GLU A 104 6.57 10.95 -21.83
CA GLU A 104 6.90 12.38 -21.90
C GLU A 104 8.26 12.76 -21.28
N SER A 105 9.30 12.44 -22.05
CA SER A 105 10.48 13.29 -22.15
C SER A 105 10.05 14.67 -22.65
N ASP A 106 10.27 15.72 -21.85
CA ASP A 106 10.98 16.89 -22.33
C ASP A 106 11.44 17.85 -21.23
N THR A 107 12.46 18.60 -21.61
CA THR A 107 13.45 19.36 -20.86
C THR A 107 12.92 20.48 -19.97
N ALA A 108 13.34 20.54 -18.70
CA ALA A 108 13.59 21.79 -17.98
C ALA A 108 14.35 21.59 -16.65
N ASN A 109 15.56 22.16 -16.60
CA ASN A 109 16.27 22.70 -15.43
C ASN A 109 16.59 21.79 -14.23
N LYS A 110 17.82 21.24 -14.23
CA LYS A 110 18.49 20.69 -13.04
C LYS A 110 19.72 21.54 -12.71
N PRO A 111 19.82 22.17 -11.52
CA PRO A 111 21.02 22.91 -11.16
C PRO A 111 22.17 21.95 -10.80
N VAL A 112 23.30 22.16 -11.44
CA VAL A 112 24.54 21.38 -11.32
C VAL A 112 25.15 21.57 -9.92
N LYS A 113 25.10 20.55 -9.06
CA LYS A 113 25.91 20.52 -7.83
C LYS A 113 27.32 19.99 -8.15
N LYS A 114 28.28 20.91 -8.32
CA LYS A 114 29.72 20.61 -8.35
C LYS A 114 30.16 20.05 -6.99
N LYS A 115 30.54 18.77 -6.91
CA LYS A 115 31.31 18.22 -5.78
C LYS A 115 32.77 18.07 -6.21
N ILE A 116 33.59 19.02 -5.79
CA ILE A 116 35.05 18.95 -5.89
C ILE A 116 35.52 17.91 -4.85
N LYS A 117 36.03 16.76 -5.29
CA LYS A 117 36.80 15.84 -4.43
C LYS A 117 38.28 16.24 -4.53
N LYS A 118 38.83 16.80 -3.44
CA LYS A 118 40.29 16.94 -3.29
C LYS A 118 40.86 15.55 -2.99
N ALA A 119 41.75 15.07 -3.86
CA ALA A 119 42.55 13.88 -3.64
C ALA A 119 43.59 14.17 -2.54
N LYS A 120 43.68 13.29 -1.54
CA LYS A 120 44.73 13.31 -0.53
C LYS A 120 45.91 12.51 -1.08
N GLN A 121 47.01 13.17 -1.37
CA GLN A 121 48.27 12.54 -1.77
C GLN A 121 48.84 11.79 -0.57
N GLU A 122 49.16 10.51 -0.74
CA GLU A 122 50.06 9.77 0.14
C GLU A 122 51.50 10.23 -0.15
N LYS A 123 52.25 10.55 0.91
CA LYS A 123 53.70 10.70 0.85
C LYS A 123 54.31 9.52 1.61
N ILE A 124 55.12 8.79 0.83
CA ILE A 124 56.36 8.04 1.13
C ILE A 124 56.77 8.04 2.61
#